data_AF-A0A7S3F2P5-F1
#
_entry.id   AF-A0A7S3F2P5-F1
#
_cell.length_a   1.000
_cell.length_b   1.000
_cell.length_c   1.000
_cell.angle_alpha   90.00
_cell.angle_beta   90.00
_cell.angle_gamma   90.00
#
_symmetry.space_group_name_H-M   'P 1'
#
loop_
_entity.id
_entity.type
_entity.pdbx_description
1 polymer ?
#
loop_
_entity_poly.entity_id
_entity_poly.type
_entity_poly.pdbx_seq_one_letter_code
_entity_poly.pdbx_strand_id
1 'polypeptide(L)'
;GMELLKLGNFNGLTAILAGLSNSAVYRLRGCQQSMPSESRADWESMQQLMSPSGAYAEYRAALAQQQHSPPFIPYVGVHLTDLTFIGEGNKDWVEQQINFGKRQKAQAAIMSCLAGRVERYTFSTSPRIGLLIEATPRLTEDELYKQSLELEPRGMYKA
;
A
#
# COMPACT_ATOMS: atom_id res chain seq x y z
N GLY A 1 6.32 6.30 -7.02
CA GLY A 1 6.03 6.47 -5.59
C GLY A 1 5.54 7.87 -5.31
N MET A 2 6.42 8.87 -5.41
CA MET A 2 6.13 10.27 -5.03
C MET A 2 4.87 10.86 -5.66
N GLU A 3 4.61 10.63 -6.96
CA GLU A 3 3.38 11.11 -7.60
C GLU A 3 2.11 10.49 -6.98
N LEU A 4 2.14 9.21 -6.59
CA LEU A 4 1.00 8.58 -5.91
C LEU A 4 0.79 9.18 -4.52
N LEU A 5 1.88 9.51 -3.82
CA LEU A 5 1.81 10.19 -2.53
C LEU A 5 1.19 11.59 -2.65
N LYS A 6 1.61 12.39 -3.64
CA LYS A 6 1.03 13.71 -3.92
C LYS A 6 -0.47 13.64 -4.24
N LEU A 7 -0.90 12.58 -4.92
CA LEU A 7 -2.30 12.33 -5.25
C LEU A 7 -3.12 11.74 -4.09
N GLY A 8 -2.54 11.52 -2.91
CA GLY A 8 -3.22 10.84 -1.81
C GLY A 8 -3.57 9.38 -2.11
N ASN A 9 -2.92 8.76 -3.10
CA ASN A 9 -3.14 7.35 -3.45
C ASN A 9 -2.19 6.44 -2.66
N PHE A 10 -2.50 6.26 -1.39
CA PHE A 10 -1.73 5.42 -0.47
C PHE A 10 -1.80 3.94 -0.84
N ASN A 11 -2.91 3.47 -1.40
CA ASN A 11 -3.03 2.07 -1.83
C ASN A 11 -2.06 1.76 -2.98
N GLY A 12 -2.01 2.62 -4.00
CA GLY A 12 -1.07 2.49 -5.11
C GLY A 12 0.38 2.65 -4.64
N LEU A 13 0.65 3.61 -3.76
CA LEU A 13 1.97 3.78 -3.15
C LEU A 13 2.44 2.48 -2.47
N THR A 14 1.58 1.88 -1.65
CA THR A 14 1.86 0.62 -0.95
C THR A 14 2.15 -0.51 -1.93
N ALA A 15 1.40 -0.61 -3.03
CA ALA A 15 1.64 -1.63 -4.07
C ALA A 15 3.01 -1.48 -4.73
N ILE A 16 3.45 -0.25 -5.03
CA ILE A 16 4.79 0.01 -5.58
C ILE A 16 5.88 -0.32 -4.56
N LEU A 17 5.70 0.08 -3.30
CA LEU A 17 6.63 -0.26 -2.21
C LEU A 17 6.74 -1.78 -2.01
N ALA A 18 5.62 -2.50 -2.04
CA ALA A 18 5.62 -3.95 -1.91
C ALA A 18 6.34 -4.64 -3.09
N GLY A 19 6.12 -4.16 -4.32
CA GLY A 19 6.76 -4.71 -5.52
C GLY A 19 8.28 -4.51 -5.52
N LEU A 20 8.75 -3.32 -5.17
CA LEU A 20 10.18 -3.02 -5.11
C LEU A 20 10.89 -3.65 -3.90
N SER A 21 10.17 -3.88 -2.80
CA SER A 21 10.65 -4.65 -1.63
C SER A 21 10.53 -6.17 -1.81
N ASN A 22 9.97 -6.66 -2.92
CA ASN A 22 9.86 -8.08 -3.19
C ASN A 22 11.27 -8.72 -3.25
N SER A 23 11.43 -9.92 -2.69
CA SER A 23 12.73 -10.60 -2.61
C SER A 23 13.42 -10.77 -3.97
N ALA A 24 12.66 -10.96 -5.05
CA ALA A 24 13.18 -11.07 -6.42
C ALA A 24 13.78 -9.74 -6.93
N VAL A 25 13.26 -8.60 -6.49
CA VAL A 25 13.77 -7.27 -6.87
C VAL A 25 14.85 -6.81 -5.89
N TYR A 26 14.59 -6.92 -4.60
CA TYR A 26 15.47 -6.43 -3.52
C TYR A 26 16.87 -7.05 -3.58
N ARG A 27 16.98 -8.31 -4.05
CA ARG A 27 18.26 -9.01 -4.17
C ARG A 27 19.18 -8.47 -5.29
N LEU A 28 18.64 -7.70 -6.24
CA LEU A 28 19.37 -7.20 -7.41
C LEU A 28 20.31 -6.07 -7.01
N ARG A 29 21.54 -6.41 -6.60
CA ARG A 29 22.47 -5.45 -5.99
C ARG A 29 22.98 -4.43 -6.99
N GLY A 30 23.14 -4.80 -8.26
CA GLY A 30 23.54 -3.86 -9.31
C GLY A 30 22.55 -2.72 -9.43
N CYS A 31 21.26 -3.06 -9.53
CA CYS A 31 20.17 -2.08 -9.58
C CYS A 31 20.13 -1.18 -8.33
N GLN A 32 20.27 -1.78 -7.14
CA GLN A 32 20.30 -1.02 -5.88
C GLN A 32 21.46 -0.03 -5.84
N GLN A 33 22.67 -0.45 -6.25
CA GLN A 33 23.87 0.39 -6.24
C GLN A 33 23.82 1.51 -7.28
N SER A 34 23.19 1.28 -8.43
CA SER A 34 23.03 2.28 -9.49
C SER A 34 21.92 3.30 -9.21
N MET A 35 21.13 3.13 -8.16
CA MET A 35 20.05 4.06 -7.81
C MET A 35 20.62 5.43 -7.38
N PRO A 36 20.14 6.55 -7.96
CA PRO A 36 20.50 7.90 -7.50
C PRO A 36 20.18 8.10 -6.01
N SER A 37 21.01 8.88 -5.32
CA SER A 37 20.85 9.17 -3.88
C SER A 37 19.50 9.81 -3.55
N GLU A 38 19.02 10.73 -4.39
CA GLU A 38 17.72 11.37 -4.25
C GLU A 38 16.57 10.35 -4.32
N SER A 39 16.59 9.47 -5.33
CA SER A 39 15.57 8.42 -5.47
C SER A 39 15.59 7.43 -4.30
N ARG A 40 16.77 7.15 -3.73
CA ARG A 40 16.90 6.32 -2.53
C ARG A 40 16.30 7.00 -1.30
N ALA A 41 16.54 8.30 -1.12
CA ALA A 41 15.96 9.06 -0.01
C ALA A 41 14.44 9.14 -0.10
N ASP A 42 13.89 9.38 -1.31
CA ASP A 42 12.45 9.35 -1.56
C ASP A 42 11.85 7.97 -1.20
N TRP A 43 12.53 6.91 -1.63
CA TRP A 43 12.13 5.53 -1.33
C TRP A 43 12.07 5.25 0.17
N GLU A 44 13.14 5.59 0.91
CA GLU A 44 13.21 5.40 2.37
C GLU A 44 12.14 6.20 3.10
N SER A 45 11.91 7.45 2.70
CA SER A 45 10.84 8.31 3.24
C SER A 45 9.45 7.69 3.03
N MET A 46 9.16 7.19 1.82
CA MET A 46 7.89 6.53 1.53
C MET A 46 7.73 5.21 2.31
N GLN A 47 8.80 4.45 2.51
CA GLN A 47 8.78 3.25 3.34
C GLN A 47 8.48 3.56 4.80
N GLN A 48 9.09 4.63 5.34
CA GLN A 48 8.85 5.06 6.71
C GLN A 48 7.38 5.47 6.90
N LEU A 49 6.86 6.30 6.00
CA LEU A 49 5.46 6.75 6.02
C LEU A 49 4.47 5.59 6.03
N MET A 50 4.71 4.58 5.20
CA MET A 50 3.83 3.40 5.04
C MET A 50 4.19 2.23 5.97
N SER A 51 5.07 2.46 6.95
CA SER A 51 5.54 1.43 7.87
C SER A 51 4.41 0.85 8.72
N PRO A 52 4.38 -0.48 8.95
CA PRO A 52 3.41 -1.10 9.86
C PRO A 52 3.66 -0.76 11.34
N SER A 53 4.80 -0.14 11.67
CA SER A 53 5.16 0.26 13.04
C SER A 53 4.05 1.09 13.71
N GLY A 54 3.78 0.77 14.98
CA GLY A 54 2.73 1.46 15.74
C GLY A 54 1.33 1.31 15.14
N ALA A 55 1.04 0.16 14.50
CA ALA A 55 -0.19 -0.08 13.75
C ALA A 55 -0.43 0.96 12.65
N TYR A 56 0.63 1.25 11.88
CA TYR A 56 0.64 2.26 10.81
C TYR A 56 0.48 3.70 11.32
N ALA A 57 1.17 4.08 12.39
CA ALA A 57 0.99 5.37 13.06
C ALA A 57 1.24 6.58 12.13
N GLU A 58 2.35 6.58 11.39
CA GLU A 58 2.70 7.67 10.46
C GLU A 58 1.69 7.77 9.31
N TYR A 59 1.35 6.64 8.68
CA TYR A 59 0.31 6.56 7.67
C TYR A 59 -1.05 7.08 8.18
N ARG A 60 -1.46 6.69 9.40
CA ARG A 60 -2.74 7.14 9.97
C ARG A 60 -2.75 8.65 10.21
N ALA A 61 -1.63 9.22 10.66
CA ALA A 61 -1.49 10.67 10.82
C ALA A 61 -1.61 11.37 9.46
N ALA A 62 -0.94 10.87 8.43
CA ALA A 62 -1.04 11.39 7.07
C ALA A 62 -2.46 11.25 6.49
N LEU A 63 -3.12 10.10 6.70
CA LEU A 63 -4.49 9.87 6.27
C LEU A 63 -5.46 10.84 6.94
N ALA A 64 -5.30 11.11 8.23
CA ALA A 64 -6.12 12.07 8.96
C ALA A 64 -6.00 13.49 8.38
N GLN A 65 -4.80 13.90 7.98
CA GLN A 65 -4.61 15.18 7.27
C GLN A 65 -5.31 15.17 5.89
N GLN A 66 -5.20 14.06 5.15
CA GLN A 66 -5.80 13.91 3.82
C GLN A 66 -7.34 13.86 3.82
N GLN A 67 -7.98 13.55 4.96
CA GLN A 67 -9.45 13.57 5.06
C GLN A 67 -10.06 14.95 4.71
N HIS A 68 -9.28 16.02 4.83
CA HIS A 68 -9.70 17.39 4.50
C HIS A 68 -9.38 17.79 3.04
N SER A 69 -8.84 16.89 2.22
CA SER A 69 -8.41 17.17 0.84
C SER A 69 -8.72 16.00 -0.10
N PRO A 70 -10.01 15.66 -0.32
CA PRO A 70 -10.39 14.68 -1.34
C PRO A 70 -10.01 15.17 -2.76
N PRO A 71 -9.87 14.27 -3.75
CA PRO A 71 -9.95 12.81 -3.64
C PRO A 71 -8.67 12.16 -3.12
N PHE A 72 -8.82 11.04 -2.38
CA PHE A 72 -7.69 10.20 -1.94
C PHE A 72 -8.08 8.72 -1.92
N ILE A 73 -7.08 7.83 -1.94
CA ILE A 73 -7.28 6.37 -1.87
C ILE A 73 -6.51 5.82 -0.67
N PRO A 74 -7.19 5.46 0.44
CA PRO A 74 -6.53 4.89 1.60
C PRO A 74 -5.99 3.49 1.31
N TYR A 75 -4.97 3.06 2.05
CA TYR A 75 -4.50 1.69 2.02
C TYR A 75 -5.50 0.78 2.74
N VAL A 76 -6.21 -0.04 1.95
CA VAL A 76 -7.34 -0.84 2.43
C VAL A 76 -6.93 -1.87 3.49
N GLY A 77 -5.68 -2.36 3.45
CA GLY A 77 -5.18 -3.36 4.40
C GLY A 77 -5.28 -2.92 5.87
N VAL A 78 -5.05 -1.64 6.15
CA VAL A 78 -5.17 -1.08 7.51
C VAL A 78 -6.61 -1.12 8.00
N HIS A 79 -7.57 -0.71 7.16
CA HIS A 79 -8.98 -0.73 7.51
C HIS A 79 -9.54 -2.15 7.66
N LEU A 80 -9.08 -3.10 6.83
CA LEU A 80 -9.44 -4.51 6.99
C LEU A 80 -8.88 -5.11 8.28
N THR A 81 -7.66 -4.72 8.66
CA THR A 81 -7.05 -5.11 9.93
C THR A 81 -7.89 -4.58 11.10
N ASP A 82 -8.27 -3.30 11.08
CA ASP A 82 -9.15 -2.70 12.08
C ASP A 82 -10.50 -3.45 12.19
N LEU A 83 -11.13 -3.74 11.05
CA LEU A 83 -12.40 -4.49 11.01
C LEU A 83 -12.25 -5.91 11.57
N THR A 84 -11.12 -6.57 11.32
CA THR A 84 -10.81 -7.90 11.88
C THR A 84 -10.71 -7.82 13.40
N PHE A 85 -9.90 -6.88 13.93
CA PHE A 85 -9.78 -6.65 15.37
C PHE A 85 -11.11 -6.26 16.04
N ILE A 86 -11.93 -5.44 15.37
CA ILE A 86 -13.27 -5.09 15.88
C ILE A 86 -14.17 -6.34 15.91
N GLY A 87 -14.13 -7.15 14.84
CA GLY A 87 -14.92 -8.36 14.67
C GLY A 87 -14.65 -9.40 15.74
N GLU A 88 -13.37 -9.69 15.98
CA GLU A 88 -12.89 -10.71 16.92
C GLU A 88 -12.86 -10.21 18.36
N GLY A 89 -12.52 -8.93 18.57
CA GLY A 89 -12.34 -8.35 19.91
C GLY A 89 -13.62 -7.89 20.60
N ASN A 90 -14.76 -7.83 19.91
CA ASN A 90 -16.03 -7.34 20.48
C ASN A 90 -17.17 -8.34 20.19
N LYS A 91 -17.94 -8.72 21.22
CA LYS A 91 -19.12 -9.59 21.07
C LYS A 91 -20.19 -8.90 20.23
N ASP A 92 -20.91 -9.66 19.41
CA ASP A 92 -22.06 -9.14 18.65
C ASP A 92 -23.26 -8.76 19.53
N TRP A 93 -23.34 -9.38 20.71
CA TRP A 93 -24.42 -9.21 21.67
C TRP A 93 -23.87 -8.93 23.07
N VAL A 94 -24.53 -8.05 23.81
CA VAL A 94 -24.28 -7.77 25.24
C VAL A 94 -25.65 -7.78 25.91
N GLU A 95 -25.82 -8.58 26.97
CA GLU A 95 -27.10 -8.70 27.70
C GLU A 95 -28.31 -9.00 26.80
N GLN A 96 -28.13 -9.88 25.80
CA GLN A 96 -29.13 -10.24 24.79
C GLN A 96 -29.58 -9.08 23.87
N GLN A 97 -28.89 -7.95 23.92
CA GLN A 97 -29.09 -6.81 23.02
C GLN A 97 -27.94 -6.70 22.02
N ILE A 98 -28.19 -6.09 20.86
CA ILE A 98 -27.16 -5.83 19.85
C ILE A 98 -26.10 -4.91 20.46
N ASN A 99 -24.83 -5.29 20.31
CA ASN A 99 -23.73 -4.42 20.71
C ASN A 99 -23.55 -3.26 19.72
N PHE A 100 -24.27 -2.16 19.93
CA PHE A 100 -24.16 -0.95 19.11
C PHE A 100 -22.75 -0.33 19.14
N GLY A 101 -21.99 -0.50 20.23
CA GLY A 101 -20.59 -0.06 20.30
C GLY A 101 -19.70 -0.77 19.27
N LYS A 102 -19.88 -2.09 19.07
CA LYS A 102 -19.21 -2.82 17.97
C LYS A 102 -19.62 -2.27 16.60
N ARG A 103 -20.92 -2.01 16.40
CA ARG A 103 -21.44 -1.50 15.12
C ARG A 103 -20.90 -0.11 14.81
N GLN A 104 -20.85 0.78 15.79
CA GLN A 104 -20.29 2.13 15.65
C GLN A 104 -18.80 2.09 15.30
N LYS A 105 -18.00 1.25 15.97
CA LYS A 105 -16.58 1.10 15.62
C LYS A 105 -16.38 0.62 14.18
N ALA A 106 -17.12 -0.40 13.76
CA ALA A 106 -17.05 -0.92 12.41
C ALA A 106 -17.50 0.13 11.38
N GLN A 107 -18.59 0.85 11.67
CA GLN A 107 -19.09 1.94 10.81
C GLN A 107 -18.05 3.06 10.68
N ALA A 108 -17.40 3.48 11.77
CA ALA A 108 -16.33 4.48 11.72
C ALA A 108 -15.16 4.05 10.83
N ALA A 109 -14.71 2.79 10.94
CA ALA A 109 -13.64 2.24 10.09
C ALA A 109 -14.02 2.23 8.60
N ILE A 110 -15.26 1.82 8.29
CA ILE A 110 -15.80 1.81 6.92
C ILE A 110 -15.88 3.24 6.36
N MET A 111 -16.48 4.17 7.12
CA MET A 111 -16.65 5.55 6.67
C MET A 111 -15.31 6.25 6.44
N SER A 112 -14.32 6.01 7.31
CA SER A 112 -12.96 6.52 7.12
C SER A 112 -12.32 6.01 5.81
N CYS A 113 -12.50 4.72 5.50
CA CYS A 113 -12.00 4.14 4.24
C CYS A 113 -12.70 4.70 2.99
N LEU A 114 -13.96 5.12 3.11
CA LEU A 114 -14.76 5.63 2.00
C LEU A 114 -14.71 7.16 1.85
N ALA A 115 -14.15 7.88 2.83
CA ALA A 115 -14.17 9.34 2.89
C ALA A 115 -13.55 10.02 1.66
N GLY A 116 -12.54 9.40 1.03
CA GLY A 116 -11.88 9.95 -0.16
C GLY A 116 -12.69 9.89 -1.46
N ARG A 117 -13.87 9.24 -1.45
CA ARG A 117 -14.72 9.05 -2.65
C ARG A 117 -15.70 10.18 -2.94
N VAL A 118 -15.76 11.20 -2.07
CA VAL A 118 -16.69 12.33 -2.22
C VAL A 118 -16.40 13.11 -3.50
N GLU A 119 -15.13 13.26 -3.85
CA GLU A 119 -14.66 13.83 -5.12
C GLU A 119 -14.03 12.75 -6.00
N ARG A 120 -13.90 13.04 -7.30
CA ARG A 120 -13.27 12.15 -8.28
C ARG A 120 -11.98 12.76 -8.79
N TYR A 121 -10.97 11.93 -9.04
CA TYR A 121 -9.81 12.36 -9.79
C TYR A 121 -10.20 12.80 -11.20
N THR A 122 -9.69 13.95 -11.63
CA THR A 122 -10.00 14.56 -12.94
C THR A 122 -8.94 14.22 -14.00
N PHE A 123 -8.53 12.96 -14.07
CA PHE A 123 -7.57 12.49 -15.08
C PHE A 123 -8.27 12.15 -16.39
N SER A 124 -7.61 12.42 -17.52
CA SER A 124 -8.00 11.85 -18.80
C SER A 124 -7.57 10.39 -18.86
N THR A 125 -8.50 9.50 -19.20
CA THR A 125 -8.20 8.08 -19.37
C THR A 125 -7.42 7.87 -20.67
N SER A 126 -6.30 7.16 -20.59
CA SER A 126 -5.56 6.71 -21.77
C SER A 126 -5.83 5.23 -22.05
N PRO A 127 -6.54 4.88 -23.14
CA PRO A 127 -6.79 3.48 -23.50
C PRO A 127 -5.51 2.66 -23.64
N ARG A 128 -4.42 3.29 -24.13
CA ARG A 128 -3.12 2.64 -24.29
C ARG A 128 -2.51 2.21 -22.95
N ILE A 129 -2.64 3.06 -21.92
CA ILE A 129 -2.14 2.72 -20.58
C ILE A 129 -2.99 1.60 -19.97
N GLY A 130 -4.32 1.65 -20.13
CA GLY A 130 -5.22 0.58 -19.69
C GLY A 130 -4.84 -0.78 -20.29
N LEU A 131 -4.67 -0.82 -21.62
CA LEU A 131 -4.25 -2.03 -22.33
C LEU A 131 -2.89 -2.55 -21.85
N LEU A 132 -1.92 -1.67 -21.59
CA LEU A 132 -0.61 -2.07 -21.09
C LEU A 132 -0.71 -2.74 -19.70
N ILE A 133 -1.51 -2.16 -18.80
CA ILE A 133 -1.74 -2.72 -17.46
C ILE A 133 -2.43 -4.08 -17.57
N GLU A 134 -3.46 -4.20 -18.40
CA GLU A 134 -4.20 -5.46 -18.59
C GLU A 134 -3.36 -6.56 -19.24
N ALA A 135 -2.47 -6.19 -20.17
CA ALA A 135 -1.57 -7.11 -20.86
C ALA A 135 -0.33 -7.48 -20.02
N THR A 136 -0.11 -6.86 -18.86
CA THR A 136 1.08 -7.14 -18.03
C THR A 136 0.99 -8.57 -17.50
N PRO A 137 1.99 -9.44 -17.77
CA PRO A 137 1.94 -10.83 -17.36
C PRO A 137 1.95 -10.96 -15.83
N ARG A 138 1.10 -11.85 -15.32
CA ARG A 138 1.08 -12.21 -13.90
C ARG A 138 2.03 -13.37 -13.69
N LEU A 139 3.12 -13.10 -12.99
CA LEU A 139 4.12 -14.09 -12.63
C LEU A 139 3.93 -14.50 -11.17
N THR A 140 4.15 -15.78 -10.89
CA THR A 140 4.25 -16.33 -9.54
C THR A 140 5.53 -15.85 -8.85
N GLU A 141 5.59 -15.97 -7.52
CA GLU A 141 6.81 -15.63 -6.77
C GLU A 141 8.03 -16.44 -7.23
N ASP A 142 7.83 -17.74 -7.54
CA ASP A 142 8.89 -18.62 -8.05
C ASP A 142 9.39 -18.19 -9.43
N GLU A 143 8.48 -17.80 -10.34
CA GLU A 143 8.86 -17.29 -11.67
C GLU A 143 9.63 -15.98 -11.57
N LEU A 144 9.17 -15.04 -10.73
CA LEU A 144 9.86 -13.77 -10.48
C LEU A 144 11.26 -14.02 -9.91
N TYR A 145 11.38 -14.89 -8.92
CA TYR A 145 12.65 -15.19 -8.29
C TYR A 145 13.61 -15.92 -9.24
N LYS A 146 13.09 -16.82 -10.09
CA LYS A 146 13.87 -17.47 -11.14
C LYS A 146 14.41 -16.46 -12.15
N GLN A 147 13.58 -15.56 -12.67
CA GLN A 147 14.04 -14.50 -13.59
C GLN A 147 15.09 -13.59 -12.93
N SER A 148 14.91 -13.26 -11.65
CA SER A 148 15.91 -12.51 -10.89
C SER A 148 17.26 -13.23 -10.80
N LEU A 149 17.27 -14.55 -10.62
CA LEU A 149 18.50 -15.35 -10.60
C LEU A 149 19.18 -15.43 -11.97
N GLU A 150 18.41 -15.42 -13.06
CA GLU A 150 18.94 -15.38 -14.42
C GLU A 150 19.63 -14.03 -14.71
N LEU A 151 19.09 -12.93 -14.17
CA LEU A 151 19.67 -11.59 -14.30
C LEU A 151 20.91 -11.38 -13.42
N GLU A 152 20.83 -11.76 -12.14
CA GLU A 152 21.94 -11.67 -11.19
C GLU A 152 22.10 -12.99 -10.42
N PRO A 153 22.97 -13.92 -10.87
CA PRO A 153 23.20 -15.20 -10.21
C PRO A 153 23.72 -15.07 -8.78
N ARG A 154 23.49 -16.11 -7.95
CA ARG A 154 24.02 -16.14 -6.59
C ARG A 154 25.55 -16.12 -6.62
N GLY A 155 26.14 -15.21 -5.86
CA GLY A 155 27.59 -15.10 -5.74
C GLY A 155 28.28 -14.33 -6.87
N MET A 156 27.54 -13.69 -7.79
CA MET A 156 28.12 -12.88 -8.87
C MET A 156 29.08 -11.79 -8.37
N TYR A 157 28.84 -11.26 -7.17
CA TYR A 157 29.66 -10.22 -6.54
C TYR A 157 30.59 -10.75 -5.43
N LYS A 158 30.84 -12.07 -5.37
CA LYS A 158 31.86 -12.61 -4.47
C LYS A 158 33.23 -12.41 -5.13
N ALA A 159 34.15 -11.80 -4.39
CA ALA A 159 35.57 -11.73 -4.72
C ALA A 159 36.22 -13.12 -4.61
#